data_AF-A0A496P3H8-F1
#
_entry.id   AF-A0A496P3H8-F1
#
_cell.length_a   1.000
_cell.length_b   1.000
_cell.length_c   1.000
_cell.angle_alpha   90.00
_cell.angle_beta   90.00
_cell.angle_gamma   90.00
#
_symmetry.space_group_name_H-M   'P 1'
#
loop_
_entity.id
_entity.type
_entity.pdbx_description
1 polymer ?
#
loop_
_entity_poly.entity_id
_entity_poly.type
_entity_poly.pdbx_seq_one_letter_code
_entity_poly.pdbx_strand_id
1 'polypeptide(L)'
;MELPVLLIAIIGLALVFDYINGFHDAANSIATIVSTKVLTPFQAVLWAAFWNFAAFFIAAYITQSFNIGNTIAKTVSEDFINLEVIVSGLFAAIAWNLLTWWLG
;
A
#
# COMPACT_ATOMS: atom_id res chain seq x y z
N MET A 1 -25.74 -6.19 -12.31
CA MET A 1 -25.23 -6.34 -10.93
C MET A 1 -24.93 -4.94 -10.47
N GLU A 2 -25.79 -4.35 -9.64
CA GLU A 2 -25.54 -3.02 -9.09
C GLU A 2 -24.38 -3.14 -8.09
N LEU A 3 -23.21 -2.58 -8.42
CA LEU A 3 -22.14 -2.48 -7.44
C LEU A 3 -22.60 -1.50 -6.35
N PRO A 4 -22.64 -1.90 -5.07
CA PRO A 4 -23.06 -0.98 -4.02
C PRO A 4 -22.12 0.23 -4.04
N VAL A 5 -22.69 1.45 -4.03
CA VAL A 5 -21.94 2.71 -4.11
C VAL A 5 -20.79 2.76 -3.11
N LEU A 6 -20.98 2.16 -1.93
CA LEU A 6 -19.97 2.03 -0.89
C LEU A 6 -18.73 1.23 -1.35
N LEU A 7 -18.92 0.14 -2.10
CA LEU A 7 -17.81 -0.67 -2.62
C LEU A 7 -16.98 0.13 -3.63
N ILE A 8 -17.61 0.91 -4.50
CA ILE A 8 -16.90 1.78 -5.44
C ILE A 8 -16.09 2.83 -4.67
N ALA A 9 -16.66 3.43 -3.63
CA ALA A 9 -15.97 4.38 -2.77
C ALA A 9 -14.78 3.72 -2.05
N ILE A 10 -14.92 2.48 -1.56
CA ILE A 10 -13.83 1.71 -0.94
C ILE A 10 -12.69 1.49 -1.93
N ILE A 11 -12.99 1.06 -3.16
CA ILE A 11 -11.95 0.86 -4.18
C ILE A 11 -11.22 2.17 -4.45
N GLY A 12 -11.94 3.28 -4.59
CA GLY A 12 -11.33 4.61 -4.74
C GLY A 12 -10.43 4.99 -3.56
N LEU A 13 -10.89 4.74 -2.33
CA LEU A 13 -10.14 5.03 -1.11
C LEU A 13 -8.90 4.15 -0.98
N ALA A 14 -9.00 2.87 -1.35
CA ALA A 14 -7.88 1.93 -1.37
C ALA A 14 -6.80 2.37 -2.37
N LEU A 15 -7.17 2.83 -3.57
CA LEU A 15 -6.22 3.38 -4.54
C LEU A 15 -5.53 4.66 -4.03
N VAL A 16 -6.26 5.51 -3.31
CA VAL A 16 -5.67 6.70 -2.65
C VAL A 16 -4.70 6.27 -1.56
N PHE A 17 -5.07 5.30 -0.73
CA PHE A 17 -4.19 4.76 0.30
C PHE A 17 -2.91 4.17 -0.32
N ASP A 18 -3.02 3.34 -1.36
CA ASP A 18 -1.86 2.73 -2.02
C ASP A 18 -0.89 3.77 -2.58
N TYR A 19 -1.41 4.86 -3.16
CA TYR A 19 -0.59 5.98 -3.64
C TYR A 19 0.15 6.66 -2.49
N ILE A 20 -0.57 7.03 -1.41
CA ILE A 20 0.02 7.71 -0.25
C ILE A 20 1.07 6.81 0.41
N ASN A 21 0.75 5.53 0.58
CA ASN A 21 1.63 4.54 1.19
C ASN A 21 2.90 4.36 0.37
N GLY A 22 2.78 4.21 -0.96
CA GLY A 22 3.92 4.10 -1.86
C GLY A 22 4.82 5.34 -1.85
N PHE A 23 4.25 6.54 -1.76
CA PHE A 23 5.02 7.78 -1.64
C PHE A 23 5.80 7.84 -0.31
N HIS A 24 5.15 7.51 0.80
CA HIS A 24 5.76 7.50 2.12
C HIS A 24 6.93 6.50 2.19
N ASP A 25 6.71 5.28 1.70
CA ASP A 25 7.70 4.20 1.76
C ASP A 25 8.83 4.33 0.71
N ALA A 26 8.59 5.08 -0.39
CA ALA A 26 9.61 5.31 -1.41
C ALA A 26 10.88 5.93 -0.82
N ALA A 27 10.74 6.84 0.16
CA ALA A 27 11.86 7.48 0.84
C ALA A 27 12.83 6.45 1.47
N ASN A 28 12.28 5.42 2.12
CA ASN A 28 13.06 4.35 2.76
C ASN A 28 13.82 3.51 1.73
N SER A 29 13.22 3.26 0.56
CA SER A 29 13.79 2.43 -0.50
C SER A 29 14.91 3.13 -1.29
N ILE A 30 14.91 4.47 -1.34
CA ILE A 30 15.84 5.24 -2.17
C ILE A 30 16.90 6.01 -1.39
N ALA A 31 16.75 6.16 -0.06
CA ALA A 31 17.65 6.98 0.75
C ALA A 31 19.14 6.62 0.55
N THR A 32 19.49 5.33 0.55
CA THR A 32 20.87 4.87 0.40
C THR A 32 21.43 5.14 -1.01
N ILE A 33 20.67 4.82 -2.06
CA ILE A 33 21.16 4.93 -3.45
C ILE A 33 21.30 6.39 -3.89
N VAL A 34 20.46 7.28 -3.34
CA VAL A 34 20.52 8.73 -3.57
C VAL A 34 21.64 9.37 -2.75
N SER A 35 21.78 9.01 -1.46
CA SER A 35 22.84 9.57 -0.60
C SER A 35 24.26 9.16 -1.04
N THR A 36 24.41 7.95 -1.58
CA THR A 36 25.65 7.47 -2.20
C THR A 36 25.88 7.99 -3.61
N LYS A 37 24.93 8.75 -4.18
CA LYS A 37 24.97 9.34 -5.52
C LYS A 37 25.13 8.33 -6.66
N VAL A 38 24.68 7.10 -6.45
CA VAL A 38 24.65 6.07 -7.50
C VAL A 38 23.57 6.40 -8.53
N LEU A 39 22.42 6.87 -8.08
CA LEU A 39 21.32 7.35 -8.93
C LEU A 39 20.91 8.78 -8.55
N THR A 40 20.43 9.53 -9.54
CA THR A 40 19.72 10.79 -9.27
C THR A 40 18.40 10.50 -8.54
N PRO A 41 17.84 11.45 -7.77
CA PRO A 41 16.58 11.26 -7.06
C PRO A 41 15.45 10.74 -7.96
N PHE A 42 15.32 11.28 -9.17
CA PHE A 42 14.30 10.87 -10.13
C PHE A 42 14.50 9.43 -10.62
N GLN A 43 15.74 9.05 -10.96
CA GLN A 43 16.06 7.67 -11.35
C GLN A 43 15.78 6.69 -10.22
N ALA A 44 16.09 7.06 -8.97
CA ALA A 44 15.84 6.22 -7.82
C ALA A 44 14.34 5.99 -7.57
N VAL A 45 13.50 7.01 -7.76
CA VAL A 45 12.03 6.88 -7.68
C VAL A 45 11.52 5.96 -8.80
N LEU A 46 11.98 6.11 -10.04
CA LEU A 46 11.61 5.20 -11.13
C LEU A 46 12.02 3.75 -10.84
N TRP A 47 13.22 3.57 -10.25
CA TRP A 47 13.71 2.26 -9.85
C TRP A 47 12.85 1.63 -8.76
N ALA A 48 12.49 2.40 -7.73
CA ALA A 48 11.60 1.95 -6.66
C ALA A 48 10.20 1.61 -7.18
N ALA A 49 9.64 2.43 -8.07
CA ALA A 49 8.33 2.19 -8.68
C ALA A 49 8.33 0.89 -9.51
N PHE A 50 9.37 0.64 -10.30
CA PHE A 50 9.51 -0.58 -11.09
C PHE A 50 9.53 -1.82 -10.20
N TRP A 51 10.37 -1.85 -9.16
CA TRP A 51 10.46 -3.02 -8.29
C TRP A 51 9.22 -3.22 -7.40
N ASN A 52 8.58 -2.15 -6.93
CA ASN A 52 7.30 -2.26 -6.21
C ASN A 52 6.22 -2.88 -7.09
N PHE A 53 6.14 -2.46 -8.36
CA PHE A 53 5.20 -3.05 -9.31
C PHE A 53 5.56 -4.50 -9.65
N ALA A 54 6.82 -4.80 -9.93
CA ALA A 54 7.29 -6.15 -10.27
C ALA A 54 7.11 -7.15 -9.11
N ALA A 55 7.28 -6.70 -7.86
CA ALA A 55 7.12 -7.53 -6.66
C ALA A 55 5.73 -8.18 -6.58
N PHE A 56 4.67 -7.48 -7.01
CA PHE A 56 3.33 -8.05 -7.09
C PHE A 56 3.28 -9.30 -8.00
N PHE A 57 3.86 -9.21 -9.19
CA PHE A 57 3.88 -10.34 -10.14
C PHE A 57 4.77 -11.48 -9.64
N ILE A 58 5.92 -11.16 -9.03
CA ILE A 58 6.78 -12.17 -8.42
C ILE A 58 6.00 -12.93 -7.32
N ALA A 59 5.31 -12.21 -6.44
CA ALA A 59 4.51 -12.83 -5.39
C ALA A 59 3.35 -13.68 -5.97
N ALA A 60 2.66 -13.17 -6.99
CA ALA A 60 1.53 -13.84 -7.63
C ALA A 60 1.93 -15.13 -8.36
N TYR A 61 3.01 -15.09 -9.14
CA TYR A 61 3.35 -16.16 -10.09
C TYR A 61 4.52 -17.04 -9.64
N ILE A 62 5.45 -16.52 -8.83
CA ILE A 62 6.66 -17.25 -8.41
C ILE A 62 6.49 -17.79 -6.99
N THR A 63 6.13 -16.93 -6.04
CA THR A 63 5.95 -17.34 -4.63
C THR A 63 4.55 -17.92 -4.38
N GLN A 64 3.60 -17.69 -5.29
CA GLN A 64 2.19 -18.10 -5.21
C GLN A 64 1.54 -17.77 -3.87
N SER A 65 1.93 -16.64 -3.29
CA SER A 65 1.63 -16.35 -1.90
C SER A 65 1.53 -14.87 -1.60
N PHE A 66 0.38 -14.50 -1.04
CA PHE A 66 0.15 -13.24 -0.35
C PHE A 66 -0.02 -13.49 1.16
N ASN A 67 0.81 -14.39 1.73
CA ASN A 67 0.63 -14.98 3.07
C ASN A 67 0.38 -13.95 4.18
N ILE A 68 0.93 -12.74 4.08
CA ILE A 68 0.83 -11.71 5.14
C ILE A 68 -0.62 -11.25 5.32
N GLY A 69 -1.30 -10.86 4.24
CA GLY A 69 -2.69 -10.38 4.33
C GLY A 69 -3.64 -11.45 4.87
N ASN A 70 -3.51 -12.67 4.37
CA ASN A 70 -4.34 -13.80 4.80
C ASN A 70 -4.08 -14.22 6.25
N THR A 71 -2.86 -14.02 6.76
CA THR A 71 -2.54 -14.33 8.15
C THR A 71 -3.14 -13.31 9.09
N ILE A 72 -3.07 -12.02 8.75
CA ILE A 72 -3.62 -10.94 9.57
C ILE A 72 -5.16 -10.98 9.57
N ALA A 73 -5.78 -11.22 8.41
CA ALA A 73 -7.24 -11.31 8.30
C ALA A 73 -7.83 -12.39 9.23
N LYS A 74 -7.11 -13.50 9.44
CA LYS A 74 -7.52 -14.59 10.35
C LYS A 74 -7.47 -14.23 11.83
N THR A 75 -6.87 -13.10 12.19
CA THR A 75 -6.85 -12.62 13.59
C THR A 75 -8.16 -11.93 13.98
N VAL A 76 -8.99 -11.57 13.00
CA VAL A 76 -10.31 -10.95 13.18
C VAL A 76 -11.37 -12.00 12.86
N SER A 77 -12.45 -12.06 13.66
CA SER A 77 -13.57 -12.95 13.32
C SER A 77 -14.24 -12.47 12.02
N GLU A 78 -14.56 -13.42 11.14
CA GLU A 78 -15.15 -13.17 9.82
C GLU A 78 -16.47 -12.38 9.91
N ASP A 79 -17.21 -12.53 11.01
CA ASP A 79 -18.47 -11.81 11.26
C ASP A 79 -18.30 -10.28 11.32
N PHE A 80 -17.09 -9.79 11.56
CA PHE A 80 -16.79 -8.36 11.64
C PHE A 80 -16.15 -7.80 10.36
N ILE A 81 -15.88 -8.63 9.35
CA ILE A 81 -15.28 -8.18 8.09
C ILE A 81 -16.41 -7.68 7.17
N ASN A 82 -16.91 -6.48 7.44
CA ASN A 82 -17.89 -5.77 6.61
C ASN A 82 -17.31 -4.52 5.96
N LEU A 83 -18.06 -3.93 5.03
CA LEU A 83 -17.60 -2.78 4.23
C LEU A 83 -17.35 -1.55 5.11
N GLU A 84 -18.13 -1.36 6.17
CA GLU A 84 -18.00 -0.25 7.11
C GLU A 84 -16.69 -0.31 7.91
N VAL A 85 -16.29 -1.50 8.34
CA VAL A 85 -15.00 -1.74 9.03
C VAL A 85 -13.85 -1.50 8.07
N ILE A 86 -13.95 -1.95 6.81
CA ILE A 86 -12.91 -1.73 5.79
C ILE A 86 -12.71 -0.23 5.52
N VAL A 87 -13.80 0.53 5.34
CA VAL A 87 -13.73 1.99 5.17
C VAL A 87 -13.05 2.66 6.36
N SER A 88 -13.47 2.29 7.58
CA SER A 88 -12.92 2.86 8.80
C SER A 88 -11.41 2.59 8.94
N GLY A 89 -10.99 1.36 8.61
CA GLY A 89 -9.58 0.96 8.59
C GLY A 89 -8.76 1.73 7.56
N LEU A 90 -9.28 1.92 6.35
CA LEU A 90 -8.63 2.70 5.30
C LEU A 90 -8.48 4.17 5.70
N PHE A 91 -9.52 4.80 6.28
CA PHE A 91 -9.41 6.17 6.78
C PHE A 91 -8.36 6.30 7.88
N ALA A 92 -8.35 5.38 8.84
CA ALA A 92 -7.35 5.37 9.90
C ALA A 92 -5.93 5.21 9.35
N ALA A 93 -5.73 4.30 8.39
CA ALA A 93 -4.44 4.05 7.77
C ALA A 93 -3.95 5.24 6.94
N ILE A 94 -4.83 5.89 6.15
CA ILE A 94 -4.51 7.11 5.40
C ILE A 94 -4.13 8.24 6.35
N ALA A 95 -4.96 8.49 7.37
CA ALA A 95 -4.72 9.55 8.33
C ALA A 95 -3.39 9.36 9.06
N TRP A 96 -3.08 8.13 9.45
CA TRP A 96 -1.81 7.79 10.09
C TRP A 96 -0.62 8.00 9.15
N ASN A 97 -0.70 7.51 7.90
CA ASN A 97 0.38 7.70 6.91
C ASN A 97 0.70 9.18 6.66
N LEU A 98 -0.34 10.02 6.52
CA LEU A 98 -0.16 11.45 6.32
C LEU A 98 0.40 12.14 7.56
N LEU A 99 -0.03 11.72 8.76
CA LEU A 99 0.46 12.25 10.02
C LEU A 99 1.95 11.93 10.21
N THR A 100 2.35 10.66 10.05
CA THR A 100 3.75 10.25 10.22
C THR A 100 4.63 10.89 9.16
N TRP A 101 4.17 10.93 7.90
CA TRP A 101 4.89 11.61 6.83
C TRP A 101 5.17 13.08 7.17
N TRP A 102 4.18 13.78 7.73
CA TRP A 102 4.31 15.19 8.09
C TRP A 102 5.28 15.42 9.26
N LEU A 103 5.39 14.45 10.17
CA LEU A 103 6.29 14.51 11.32
C LEU A 103 7.73 14.06 11.00
N GLY A 104 7.93 13.37 9.87
CA GLY A 104 9.22 12.79 9.46
C GLY A 104 9.54 11.48 10.17
#